data_AF-A0AAD3AAM6-F1
#
_entry.id   AF-A0AAD3AAM6-F1
#
_cell.length_a   1.000
_cell.length_b   1.000
_cell.length_c   1.000
_cell.angle_alpha   90.00
_cell.angle_beta   90.00
_cell.angle_gamma   90.00
#
_symmetry.space_group_name_H-M   'P 1'
#
loop_
_entity.id
_entity.type
_entity.pdbx_description
1 polymer ?
#
loop_
_entity_poly.entity_id
_entity_poly.type
_entity_poly.pdbx_seq_one_letter_code
_entity_poly.pdbx_strand_id
1 'polypeptide(L)'
;MTWIFFDERSGYEAFKDSLTWKIHGVYAARTFLFKQFPYDDTCKTYSDDNSTRLHYLFSKQVGCCHGEYYYHYNPHSVTHIISGSRFDYLRANESMKKLLIQYNVSDDILTIYENERWLILIDLYYFHYSYRKQLSAEDLAMGMRELHRVWSGIEVDRLYKRLKYKFGYMPLPFSWKIFRIQEEVYFNLRSIFRRGRQHTMN
;
A
#
# COMPACT_ATOMS: atom_id res chain seq x y z
N MET A 1 5.69 -12.84 -3.57
CA MET A 1 4.26 -12.68 -3.90
C MET A 1 4.09 -13.30 -5.28
N THR A 2 3.15 -14.23 -5.45
CA THR A 2 2.93 -14.92 -6.73
C THR A 2 1.78 -14.23 -7.43
N TRP A 3 2.03 -13.60 -8.56
CA TRP A 3 0.99 -12.97 -9.38
C TRP A 3 0.03 -14.04 -9.90
N ILE A 4 -1.26 -13.74 -9.90
CA ILE A 4 -2.27 -14.68 -10.43
C ILE A 4 -2.40 -14.41 -11.92
N PHE A 5 -2.15 -15.42 -12.74
CA PHE A 5 -2.46 -15.41 -14.16
C PHE A 5 -3.88 -15.95 -14.39
N PHE A 6 -4.67 -15.30 -15.24
CA PHE A 6 -6.00 -15.75 -15.63
C PHE A 6 -6.33 -15.33 -17.06
N ASP A 7 -7.08 -16.18 -17.77
CA ASP A 7 -7.54 -15.86 -19.12
C ASP A 7 -8.66 -14.81 -19.11
N GLU A 8 -9.61 -14.97 -18.19
CA GLU A 8 -10.78 -14.10 -18.07
C GLU A 8 -11.23 -13.95 -16.62
N ARG A 9 -11.58 -12.71 -16.26
CA ARG A 9 -12.16 -12.34 -14.97
C ARG A 9 -13.11 -11.16 -15.15
N SER A 10 -14.14 -11.05 -14.31
CA SER A 10 -14.98 -9.85 -14.28
C SER A 10 -14.16 -8.63 -13.84
N GLY A 11 -14.56 -7.42 -14.27
CA GLY A 11 -13.87 -6.21 -13.82
C GLY A 11 -13.90 -6.04 -12.30
N TYR A 12 -15.01 -6.43 -11.66
CA TYR A 12 -15.15 -6.39 -10.20
C TYR A 12 -14.15 -7.31 -9.49
N GLU A 13 -13.99 -8.55 -9.95
CA GLU A 13 -13.04 -9.48 -9.35
C GLU A 13 -11.59 -9.06 -9.61
N ALA A 14 -11.28 -8.47 -10.77
CA ALA A 14 -9.96 -7.92 -11.06
C ALA A 14 -9.67 -6.70 -10.18
N PHE A 15 -10.66 -5.82 -10.00
CA PHE A 15 -10.58 -4.69 -9.09
C PHE A 15 -10.26 -5.16 -7.66
N LYS A 16 -11.01 -6.13 -7.14
CA LYS A 16 -10.75 -6.72 -5.81
C LYS A 16 -9.34 -7.28 -5.68
N ASP A 17 -8.84 -7.97 -6.69
CA ASP A 17 -7.47 -8.50 -6.68
C ASP A 17 -6.41 -7.39 -6.74
N SER A 18 -6.67 -6.30 -7.47
CA SER A 18 -5.76 -5.15 -7.59
C SER A 18 -5.59 -4.38 -6.27
N LEU A 19 -6.57 -4.43 -5.36
CA LEU A 19 -6.46 -3.80 -4.03
C LEU A 19 -5.38 -4.45 -3.17
N THR A 20 -5.14 -5.75 -3.37
CA THR A 20 -4.22 -6.58 -2.57
C THR A 20 -2.92 -6.94 -3.30
N TRP A 21 -2.63 -6.25 -4.41
CA TRP A 21 -1.47 -6.52 -5.26
C TRP A 21 -1.40 -7.98 -5.80
N LYS A 22 -2.54 -8.64 -5.99
CA LYS A 22 -2.58 -9.96 -6.67
C LYS A 22 -2.39 -9.87 -8.18
N ILE A 23 -2.72 -8.70 -8.73
CA ILE A 23 -2.45 -8.29 -10.11
C ILE A 23 -1.74 -6.94 -10.12
N HIS A 24 -0.87 -6.72 -11.11
CA HIS A 24 -0.08 -5.49 -11.21
C HIS A 24 -0.87 -4.34 -11.85
N GLY A 25 -0.40 -3.11 -11.63
CA GLY A 25 -0.95 -1.89 -12.21
C GLY A 25 -0.55 -1.61 -13.66
N VAL A 26 0.18 -2.52 -14.33
CA VAL A 26 0.50 -2.40 -15.77
C VAL A 26 -0.64 -3.00 -16.60
N TYR A 27 -1.21 -2.23 -17.54
CA TYR A 27 -2.39 -2.68 -18.28
C TYR A 27 -2.61 -1.85 -19.55
N ALA A 28 -3.45 -2.39 -20.43
CA ALA A 28 -4.10 -1.63 -21.48
C ALA A 28 -5.61 -1.60 -21.20
N ALA A 29 -6.24 -0.46 -21.45
CA ALA A 29 -7.67 -0.28 -21.25
C ALA A 29 -8.32 0.44 -22.44
N ARG A 30 -9.64 0.30 -22.55
CA ARG A 30 -10.41 1.02 -23.57
C ARG A 30 -10.32 2.52 -23.32
N THR A 31 -10.14 3.31 -24.39
CA THR A 31 -9.96 4.77 -24.30
C THR A 31 -11.03 5.48 -23.47
N PHE A 32 -12.27 4.99 -23.45
CA PHE A 32 -13.34 5.61 -22.67
C PHE A 32 -13.05 5.59 -21.16
N LEU A 33 -12.35 4.56 -20.64
CA LEU A 33 -11.98 4.47 -19.23
C LEU A 33 -10.98 5.56 -18.85
N PHE A 34 -9.98 5.83 -19.70
CA PHE A 34 -9.04 6.94 -19.49
C PHE A 34 -9.71 8.32 -19.57
N LYS A 35 -10.75 8.47 -20.41
CA LYS A 35 -11.52 9.72 -20.50
C LYS A 35 -12.42 9.91 -19.28
N GLN A 36 -13.00 8.83 -18.75
CA GLN A 36 -13.90 8.87 -17.61
C GLN A 36 -13.13 8.99 -16.29
N PHE A 37 -12.00 8.28 -16.18
CA PHE A 37 -11.13 8.23 -15.01
C PHE A 37 -9.70 8.53 -15.46
N PRO A 38 -9.34 9.81 -15.64
CA PRO A 38 -7.97 10.18 -16.00
C PRO A 38 -6.98 9.76 -14.91
N TYR A 39 -5.68 9.85 -15.22
CA TYR A 39 -4.66 9.66 -14.21
C TYR A 39 -4.85 10.69 -13.08
N ASP A 40 -4.94 10.18 -11.86
CA ASP A 40 -5.04 10.99 -10.64
C ASP A 40 -3.70 11.69 -10.42
N ASP A 41 -3.70 13.02 -10.49
CA ASP A 41 -2.54 13.89 -10.27
C ASP A 41 -2.60 14.62 -8.91
N THR A 42 -3.54 14.24 -8.03
CA THR A 42 -3.74 14.88 -6.73
C THR A 42 -2.57 14.64 -5.77
N CYS A 43 -1.89 13.51 -5.90
CA CYS A 43 -0.67 13.22 -5.17
C CYS A 43 0.54 13.37 -6.10
N LYS A 44 1.69 13.77 -5.54
CA LYS A 44 2.93 13.87 -6.32
C LYS A 44 3.37 12.50 -6.88
N THR A 45 3.03 11.42 -6.18
CA THR A 45 3.43 10.05 -6.51
C THR A 45 2.36 9.03 -6.09
N TYR A 46 2.34 7.86 -6.73
CA TYR A 46 1.52 6.66 -6.42
C TYR A 46 0.01 6.76 -6.67
N SER A 47 -0.50 7.87 -7.19
CA SER A 47 -1.93 8.05 -7.47
C SER A 47 -2.41 7.33 -8.74
N ASP A 48 -1.49 6.97 -9.65
CA ASP A 48 -1.79 6.19 -10.86
C ASP A 48 -2.39 4.80 -10.56
N ASP A 49 -2.03 4.21 -9.43
CA ASP A 49 -2.65 2.98 -8.92
C ASP A 49 -4.17 3.14 -8.73
N ASN A 50 -4.64 4.32 -8.30
CA ASN A 50 -6.05 4.58 -8.05
C ASN A 50 -6.85 4.61 -9.35
N SER A 51 -6.32 5.27 -10.38
CA SER A 51 -6.93 5.27 -11.72
C SER A 51 -7.02 3.85 -12.28
N THR A 52 -5.96 3.05 -12.12
CA THR A 52 -5.95 1.65 -12.56
C THR A 52 -7.03 0.81 -11.86
N ARG A 53 -7.17 0.97 -10.54
CA ARG A 53 -8.23 0.29 -9.76
C ARG A 53 -9.63 0.66 -10.24
N LEU A 54 -9.87 1.94 -10.52
CA LEU A 54 -11.14 2.39 -11.10
C LEU A 54 -11.36 1.80 -12.49
N HIS A 55 -10.33 1.70 -13.32
CA HIS A 55 -10.47 1.10 -14.66
C HIS A 55 -10.88 -0.36 -14.58
N TYR A 56 -10.37 -1.12 -13.60
CA TYR A 56 -10.85 -2.48 -13.34
C TYR A 56 -12.31 -2.48 -12.86
N LEU A 57 -12.66 -1.62 -11.90
CA LEU A 57 -14.02 -1.56 -11.32
C LEU A 57 -15.09 -1.31 -12.39
N PHE A 58 -14.79 -0.45 -13.37
CA PHE A 58 -15.71 -0.08 -14.44
C PHE A 58 -15.53 -0.88 -15.73
N SER A 59 -14.66 -1.90 -15.72
CA SER A 59 -14.54 -2.85 -16.82
C SER A 59 -15.60 -3.95 -16.70
N LYS A 60 -16.10 -4.44 -17.84
CA LYS A 60 -16.94 -5.64 -17.85
C LYS A 60 -16.12 -6.90 -17.60
N GLN A 61 -14.94 -6.95 -18.23
CA GLN A 61 -14.06 -8.09 -18.28
C GLN A 61 -12.60 -7.63 -18.33
N VAL A 62 -11.73 -8.40 -17.70
CA VAL A 62 -10.28 -8.24 -17.67
C VAL A 62 -9.65 -9.60 -17.99
N GLY A 63 -8.56 -9.60 -18.74
CA GLY A 63 -7.78 -10.81 -19.03
C GLY A 63 -6.30 -10.51 -18.95
N CYS A 64 -5.50 -11.49 -18.51
CA CYS A 64 -4.05 -11.40 -18.63
C CYS A 64 -3.64 -11.66 -20.07
N CYS A 65 -2.51 -11.09 -20.48
CA CYS A 65 -1.87 -11.45 -21.73
C CYS A 65 -0.47 -11.99 -21.45
N HIS A 66 0.06 -12.75 -22.40
CA HIS A 66 1.44 -13.25 -22.36
C HIS A 66 2.48 -12.19 -22.80
N GLY A 67 2.04 -10.93 -22.97
CA GLY A 67 2.94 -9.85 -23.33
C GLY A 67 3.95 -9.59 -22.24
N GLU A 68 5.21 -9.42 -22.64
CA GLU A 68 6.28 -9.05 -21.73
C GLU A 68 6.37 -7.53 -21.61
N TYR A 69 6.30 -7.03 -20.38
CA TYR A 69 6.47 -5.61 -20.11
C TYR A 69 7.86 -5.32 -19.56
N TYR A 70 8.66 -4.59 -20.33
CA TYR A 70 10.00 -4.17 -19.94
C TYR A 70 9.93 -2.81 -19.22
N TYR A 71 10.06 -2.83 -17.89
CA TYR A 71 10.11 -1.60 -17.11
C TYR A 71 11.44 -0.88 -17.34
N HIS A 72 11.39 0.42 -17.69
CA HIS A 72 12.60 1.23 -17.77
C HIS A 72 13.16 1.44 -16.36
N TYR A 73 14.31 0.82 -16.07
CA TYR A 73 14.98 0.99 -14.80
C TYR A 73 15.60 2.39 -14.69
N ASN A 74 15.10 3.18 -13.75
CA ASN A 74 15.67 4.48 -13.40
C ASN A 74 16.04 4.50 -11.90
N PRO A 75 17.34 4.56 -11.54
CA PRO A 75 17.78 4.56 -10.14
C PRO A 75 17.33 5.82 -9.37
N HIS A 76 16.98 6.89 -10.08
CA HIS A 76 16.44 8.14 -9.52
C HIS A 76 14.92 8.13 -9.37
N SER A 77 14.27 7.00 -9.65
CA SER A 77 12.84 6.83 -9.40
C SER A 77 12.50 7.14 -7.94
N VAL A 78 11.34 7.78 -7.74
CA VAL A 78 10.72 8.03 -6.43
C VAL A 78 10.52 6.75 -5.61
N THR A 79 10.45 5.59 -6.27
CA THR A 79 10.32 4.27 -5.64
C THR A 79 11.66 3.62 -5.27
N HIS A 80 12.79 4.26 -5.59
CA HIS A 80 14.13 3.79 -5.22
C HIS A 80 14.84 4.72 -4.25
N ILE A 81 14.67 6.03 -4.40
CA ILE A 81 15.28 7.01 -3.51
C ILE A 81 14.71 6.93 -2.08
N ILE A 82 15.55 7.35 -1.13
CA ILE A 82 15.19 7.47 0.28
C ILE A 82 14.84 8.93 0.52
N SER A 83 13.54 9.24 0.48
CA SER A 83 13.03 10.59 0.63
C SER A 83 11.62 10.59 1.20
N GLY A 84 11.14 11.77 1.59
CA GLY A 84 9.79 11.98 2.08
C GLY A 84 8.68 11.58 1.10
N SER A 85 8.95 11.54 -0.21
CA SER A 85 7.92 11.18 -1.21
C SER A 85 7.36 9.77 -1.00
N ARG A 86 8.08 8.87 -0.32
CA ARG A 86 7.56 7.56 0.11
C ARG A 86 6.27 7.67 0.94
N PHE A 87 6.13 8.73 1.73
CA PHE A 87 4.95 8.96 2.56
C PHE A 87 3.75 9.47 1.77
N ASP A 88 3.93 9.95 0.52
CA ASP A 88 2.80 10.31 -0.35
C ASP A 88 1.91 9.10 -0.64
N TYR A 89 2.46 7.89 -0.54
CA TYR A 89 1.67 6.66 -0.66
C TYR A 89 0.56 6.58 0.39
N LEU A 90 0.75 7.12 1.61
CA LEU A 90 -0.33 7.21 2.61
C LEU A 90 -1.52 8.03 2.11
N ARG A 91 -1.25 9.15 1.43
CA ARG A 91 -2.26 10.05 0.88
C ARG A 91 -2.97 9.44 -0.32
N ALA A 92 -2.21 8.83 -1.23
CA ALA A 92 -2.77 8.10 -2.37
C ALA A 92 -3.77 7.02 -1.91
N ASN A 93 -3.41 6.24 -0.88
CA ASN A 93 -4.30 5.21 -0.37
C ASN A 93 -5.53 5.77 0.37
N GLU A 94 -5.40 6.90 1.07
CA GLU A 94 -6.56 7.58 1.66
C GLU A 94 -7.51 8.13 0.59
N SER A 95 -6.97 8.71 -0.49
CA SER A 95 -7.75 9.16 -1.65
C SER A 95 -8.56 8.01 -2.25
N MET A 96 -7.93 6.86 -2.47
CA MET A 96 -8.63 5.67 -2.93
C MET A 96 -9.77 5.26 -1.99
N LYS A 97 -9.56 5.25 -0.66
CA LYS A 97 -10.63 4.89 0.29
C LYS A 97 -11.83 5.82 0.15
N LYS A 98 -11.60 7.13 -0.05
CA LYS A 98 -12.67 8.10 -0.32
C LYS A 98 -13.41 7.78 -1.62
N LEU A 99 -12.69 7.44 -2.69
CA LEU A 99 -13.30 7.01 -3.96
C LEU A 99 -14.12 5.73 -3.79
N LEU A 100 -13.63 4.74 -3.03
CA LEU A 100 -14.38 3.51 -2.75
C LEU A 100 -15.72 3.80 -2.07
N ILE A 101 -15.72 4.69 -1.08
CA ILE A 101 -16.94 5.13 -0.40
C ILE A 101 -17.87 5.88 -1.37
N GLN A 102 -17.31 6.79 -2.17
CA GLN A 102 -18.07 7.58 -3.16
C GLN A 102 -18.76 6.69 -4.21
N TYR A 103 -18.10 5.62 -4.66
CA TYR A 103 -18.67 4.67 -5.62
C TYR A 103 -19.55 3.60 -4.96
N ASN A 104 -19.82 3.72 -3.65
CA ASN A 104 -20.70 2.83 -2.91
C ASN A 104 -20.35 1.34 -3.10
N VAL A 105 -19.06 1.02 -3.08
CA VAL A 105 -18.61 -0.38 -3.10
C VAL A 105 -19.06 -1.09 -1.81
N SER A 106 -19.13 -2.40 -1.86
CA SER A 106 -19.58 -3.20 -0.73
C SER A 106 -18.66 -3.12 0.49
N ASP A 107 -19.23 -3.41 1.66
CA ASP A 107 -18.51 -3.34 2.94
C ASP A 107 -17.32 -4.32 3.03
N ASP A 108 -17.38 -5.46 2.33
CA ASP A 108 -16.26 -6.40 2.25
C ASP A 108 -15.05 -5.80 1.53
N ILE A 109 -15.27 -4.98 0.50
CA ILE A 109 -14.20 -4.26 -0.20
C ILE A 109 -13.59 -3.20 0.70
N LEU A 110 -14.42 -2.42 1.41
CA LEU A 110 -13.92 -1.43 2.37
C LEU A 110 -13.10 -2.08 3.49
N THR A 111 -13.52 -3.28 3.93
CA THR A 111 -12.80 -4.11 4.90
C THR A 111 -11.46 -4.59 4.35
N ILE A 112 -11.43 -5.15 3.14
CA ILE A 112 -10.18 -5.57 2.47
C ILE A 112 -9.21 -4.38 2.39
N TYR A 113 -9.70 -3.25 1.89
CA TYR A 113 -8.85 -2.10 1.64
C TYR A 113 -8.34 -1.46 2.93
N GLU A 114 -9.11 -1.48 4.02
CA GLU A 114 -8.63 -1.01 5.32
C GLU A 114 -7.48 -1.87 5.86
N ASN A 115 -7.50 -3.17 5.60
CA ASN A 115 -6.41 -4.06 5.98
C ASN A 115 -5.14 -3.79 5.15
N GLU A 116 -5.28 -3.46 3.87
CA GLU A 116 -4.14 -3.03 3.03
C GLU A 116 -3.57 -1.69 3.49
N ARG A 117 -4.43 -0.70 3.79
CA ARG A 117 -4.01 0.58 4.39
C ARG A 117 -3.22 0.38 5.68
N TRP A 118 -3.66 -0.56 6.53
CA TRP A 118 -2.93 -0.91 7.75
C TRP A 118 -1.54 -1.48 7.46
N LEU A 119 -1.42 -2.41 6.51
CA LEU A 119 -0.14 -2.98 6.12
C LEU A 119 0.81 -1.92 5.53
N ILE A 120 0.29 -1.02 4.70
CA ILE A 120 1.05 0.09 4.12
C ILE A 120 1.58 1.02 5.21
N LEU A 121 0.77 1.32 6.23
CA LEU A 121 1.21 2.10 7.38
C LEU A 121 2.38 1.42 8.11
N ILE A 122 2.28 0.13 8.38
CA ILE A 122 3.34 -0.65 9.03
C ILE A 122 4.62 -0.64 8.17
N ASP A 123 4.51 -0.85 6.87
CA ASP A 123 5.65 -0.85 5.95
C ASP A 123 6.32 0.53 5.87
N LEU A 124 5.55 1.62 5.85
CA LEU A 124 6.11 2.98 5.87
C LEU A 124 6.66 3.38 7.23
N TYR A 125 6.10 2.87 8.33
CA TYR A 125 6.71 3.02 9.65
C TYR A 125 8.04 2.27 9.72
N TYR A 126 8.13 1.07 9.14
CA TYR A 126 9.39 0.33 8.99
C TYR A 126 10.40 1.06 8.11
N PHE A 127 9.97 1.67 7.00
CA PHE A 127 10.81 2.52 6.16
C PHE A 127 11.37 3.70 6.98
N HIS A 128 10.51 4.46 7.65
CA HIS A 128 10.92 5.54 8.54
C HIS A 128 11.94 5.06 9.58
N TYR A 129 11.63 3.95 10.27
CA TYR A 129 12.51 3.37 11.28
C TYR A 129 13.90 3.01 10.72
N SER A 130 13.93 2.37 9.55
CA SER A 130 15.16 1.84 8.94
C SER A 130 16.05 2.94 8.38
N TYR A 131 15.45 3.99 7.84
CA TYR A 131 16.17 5.06 7.13
C TYR A 131 16.21 6.39 7.89
N ARG A 132 15.81 6.42 9.17
CA ARG A 132 15.78 7.65 9.96
C ARG A 132 17.12 8.41 10.07
N LYS A 133 18.25 7.74 9.81
CA LYS A 133 19.58 8.37 9.80
C LYS A 133 19.96 8.98 8.45
N GLN A 134 19.22 8.65 7.39
CA GLN A 134 19.49 9.04 6.01
C GLN A 134 18.45 10.04 5.49
N LEU A 135 17.23 10.01 6.04
CA LEU A 135 16.20 11.01 5.75
C LEU A 135 16.59 12.39 6.30
N SER A 136 16.15 13.44 5.59
CA SER A 136 16.28 14.81 6.07
C SER A 136 15.45 15.03 7.34
N ALA A 137 15.80 16.03 8.14
CA ALA A 137 15.02 16.39 9.33
C ALA A 137 13.56 16.77 9.00
N GLU A 138 13.36 17.41 7.84
CA GLU A 138 12.04 17.76 7.33
C GLU A 138 11.23 16.52 6.96
N ASP A 139 11.81 15.59 6.19
CA ASP A 139 11.15 14.35 5.80
C ASP A 139 10.82 13.46 6.99
N LEU A 140 11.69 13.41 7.99
CA LEU A 140 11.44 12.72 9.26
C LEU A 140 10.21 13.28 9.97
N ALA A 141 10.18 14.60 10.15
CA ALA A 141 9.09 15.27 10.83
C ALA A 141 7.78 15.13 10.05
N MET A 142 7.83 15.28 8.71
CA MET A 142 6.68 15.12 7.83
C MET A 142 6.16 13.67 7.85
N GLY A 143 7.03 12.70 7.64
CA GLY A 143 6.66 11.28 7.64
C GLY A 143 6.04 10.85 8.96
N MET A 144 6.63 11.25 10.10
CA MET A 144 6.07 10.94 11.42
C MET A 144 4.69 11.58 11.65
N ARG A 145 4.46 12.81 11.16
CA ARG A 145 3.14 13.45 11.22
C ARG A 145 2.11 12.68 10.39
N GLU A 146 2.43 12.33 9.15
CA GLU A 146 1.51 11.59 8.27
C GLU A 146 1.22 10.18 8.80
N LEU A 147 2.24 9.47 9.30
CA LEU A 147 2.07 8.15 9.93
C LEU A 147 1.11 8.22 11.12
N HIS A 148 1.29 9.20 12.01
CA HIS A 148 0.40 9.37 13.15
C HIS A 148 -1.03 9.75 12.72
N ARG A 149 -1.15 10.65 11.74
CA ARG A 149 -2.44 11.09 11.18
C ARG A 149 -3.21 9.90 10.60
N VAL A 150 -2.59 9.10 9.74
CA VAL A 150 -3.24 7.93 9.15
C VAL A 150 -3.54 6.89 10.22
N TRP A 151 -2.60 6.60 11.13
CA TRP A 151 -2.83 5.67 12.24
C TRP A 151 -4.09 6.03 13.05
N SER A 152 -4.29 7.32 13.34
CA SER A 152 -5.45 7.79 14.09
C SER A 152 -6.78 7.61 13.35
N GLY A 153 -6.75 7.51 12.02
CA GLY A 153 -7.92 7.34 11.15
C GLY A 153 -8.12 5.92 10.63
N ILE A 154 -7.41 4.92 11.17
CA ILE A 154 -7.64 3.52 10.80
C ILE A 154 -8.90 3.00 11.48
N GLU A 155 -9.79 2.40 10.70
CA GLU A 155 -11.02 1.73 11.17
C GLU A 155 -10.65 0.36 11.77
N VAL A 156 -10.23 0.36 13.04
CA VAL A 156 -9.70 -0.83 13.73
C VAL A 156 -10.71 -1.99 13.74
N ASP A 157 -12.00 -1.71 13.81
CA ASP A 157 -13.07 -2.70 13.76
C ASP A 157 -13.04 -3.52 12.46
N ARG A 158 -12.68 -2.91 11.32
CA ARG A 158 -12.53 -3.59 10.01
C ARG A 158 -11.27 -4.45 9.89
N LEU A 159 -10.31 -4.32 10.80
CA LEU A 159 -9.07 -5.11 10.69
C LEU A 159 -9.33 -6.59 10.97
N TYR A 160 -8.68 -7.45 10.19
CA TYR A 160 -8.70 -8.89 10.38
C TYR A 160 -8.09 -9.25 11.74
N LYS A 161 -8.65 -10.28 12.39
CA LYS A 161 -8.17 -10.78 13.68
C LYS A 161 -6.66 -11.04 13.68
N ARG A 162 -6.13 -11.60 12.58
CA ARG A 162 -4.69 -11.86 12.42
C ARG A 162 -3.81 -10.60 12.51
N LEU A 163 -4.32 -9.43 12.15
CA LEU A 163 -3.57 -8.16 12.26
C LEU A 163 -3.80 -7.50 13.62
N LYS A 164 -5.02 -7.61 14.16
CA LYS A 164 -5.36 -7.11 15.50
C LYS A 164 -4.51 -7.70 16.62
N TYR A 165 -4.11 -8.97 16.50
CA TYR A 165 -3.42 -9.71 17.57
C TYR A 165 -1.99 -10.12 17.23
N LYS A 166 -1.48 -9.79 16.03
CA LYS A 166 -0.11 -10.09 15.67
C LYS A 166 0.83 -9.05 16.26
N PHE A 167 1.72 -9.48 17.14
CA PHE A 167 2.77 -8.63 17.70
C PHE A 167 3.57 -7.95 16.57
N GLY A 168 3.81 -6.64 16.72
CA GLY A 168 4.41 -5.81 15.66
C GLY A 168 3.48 -5.42 14.52
N TYR A 169 2.17 -5.65 14.68
CA TYR A 169 1.10 -5.21 13.77
C TYR A 169 -0.16 -4.81 14.55
N MET A 170 -0.19 -4.93 15.89
CA MET A 170 -1.40 -4.61 16.64
C MET A 170 -1.64 -3.09 16.63
N PRO A 171 -2.88 -2.61 16.40
CA PRO A 171 -3.13 -1.18 16.25
C PRO A 171 -2.91 -0.34 17.50
N LEU A 172 -3.24 -0.89 18.68
CA LEU A 172 -3.09 -0.22 19.99
C LEU A 172 -3.69 1.20 20.02
N PRO A 173 -4.98 1.37 19.65
CA PRO A 173 -5.57 2.68 19.28
C PRO A 173 -5.60 3.71 20.42
N PHE A 174 -5.41 3.27 21.67
CA PHE A 174 -5.39 4.14 22.84
C PHE A 174 -4.07 4.91 23.00
N SER A 175 -2.99 4.52 22.32
CA SER A 175 -1.70 5.19 22.48
C SER A 175 -0.75 4.99 21.30
N TRP A 176 -0.51 6.07 20.55
CA TRP A 176 0.52 6.13 19.51
C TRP A 176 1.91 5.76 20.04
N LYS A 177 2.24 6.19 21.26
CA LYS A 177 3.55 5.87 21.87
C LYS A 177 3.72 4.37 22.08
N ILE A 178 2.69 3.70 22.59
CA ILE A 178 2.76 2.25 22.86
C ILE A 178 2.75 1.46 21.55
N PHE A 179 1.97 1.88 20.56
CA PHE A 179 2.04 1.36 19.19
C PHE A 179 3.48 1.43 18.64
N ARG A 180 4.11 2.60 18.72
CA ARG A 180 5.49 2.78 18.25
C ARG A 180 6.50 1.91 18.98
N ILE A 181 6.40 1.81 20.30
CA ILE A 181 7.31 0.95 21.09
C ILE A 181 7.17 -0.51 20.65
N GLN A 182 5.95 -1.01 20.45
CA GLN A 182 5.73 -2.36 19.90
C GLN A 182 6.43 -2.54 18.56
N GLU A 183 6.20 -1.65 17.60
CA GLU A 183 6.79 -1.74 16.26
C GLU A 183 8.32 -1.74 16.31
N GLU A 184 8.90 -0.82 17.07
CA GLU A 184 10.36 -0.69 17.19
C GLU A 184 10.98 -1.94 17.84
N VAL A 185 10.35 -2.51 18.87
CA VAL A 185 10.78 -3.79 19.47
C VAL A 185 10.69 -4.91 18.45
N TYR A 186 9.56 -5.03 17.74
CA TYR A 186 9.36 -6.05 16.72
C TYR A 186 10.39 -5.97 15.60
N PHE A 187 10.68 -4.77 15.09
CA PHE A 187 11.67 -4.56 14.03
C PHE A 187 13.09 -4.86 14.49
N ASN A 188 13.44 -4.50 15.72
CA ASN A 188 14.72 -4.86 16.33
C ASN A 188 14.88 -6.39 16.39
N LEU A 189 13.89 -7.10 16.93
CA LEU A 189 13.89 -8.56 16.99
C LEU A 189 14.00 -9.18 15.60
N ARG A 190 13.21 -8.70 14.63
CA ARG A 190 13.26 -9.15 13.23
C ARG A 190 14.65 -8.98 12.62
N SER A 191 15.34 -7.89 12.92
CA SER A 191 16.71 -7.62 12.46
C SER A 191 17.71 -8.63 13.04
N ILE A 192 17.63 -8.90 14.35
CA ILE A 192 18.48 -9.89 15.04
C ILE A 192 18.30 -11.28 14.43
N PHE A 193 17.05 -11.74 14.26
CA PHE A 193 16.77 -13.05 13.67
C PHE A 193 17.17 -13.18 12.20
N ARG A 194 17.16 -12.09 11.42
CA ARG A 194 17.68 -12.11 10.04
C ARG A 194 19.21 -12.25 10.01
N ARG A 195 19.91 -11.52 10.88
CA ARG A 195 21.37 -11.60 11.00
C ARG A 195 21.83 -12.97 11.49
N GLY A 196 21.14 -13.54 12.48
CA GLY A 196 21.40 -14.89 12.98
C GLY A 196 21.27 -15.96 11.89
N ARG A 197 20.24 -15.89 11.04
CA ARG A 197 20.04 -16.83 9.93
C ARG A 197 21.09 -16.72 8.81
N GLN A 198 21.58 -15.51 8.52
CA GLN A 198 22.66 -15.30 7.56
C GLN A 198 24.00 -15.83 8.09
N HIS A 199 24.20 -15.83 9.41
CA HIS A 199 25.42 -16.37 10.02
C HIS A 199 25.43 -17.91 10.07
N THR A 200 24.27 -18.56 10.16
CA THR A 200 24.15 -20.03 10.14
C THR A 200 24.17 -20.67 8.74
N MET A 201 24.20 -19.86 7.67
CA MET A 201 24.26 -20.32 6.28
C MET A 201 25.64 -20.09 5.62
N ASN A 202 26.63 -19.64 6.40
CA ASN A 202 28.04 -19.58 6.03
C ASN A 202 28.84 -20.55 6.91
#